data_AF-A0A453PFA2-F1
#
_entry.id   AF-A0A453PFA2-F1
#
_cell.length_a   1.000
_cell.length_b   1.000
_cell.length_c   1.000
_cell.angle_alpha   90.00
_cell.angle_beta   90.00
_cell.angle_gamma   90.00
#
_symmetry.space_group_name_H-M   'P 1'
#
loop_
_entity.id
_entity.type
_entity.pdbx_description
1 polymer ?
#
loop_
_entity_poly.entity_id
_entity_poly.type
_entity_poly.pdbx_seq_one_letter_code
_entity_poly.pdbx_strand_id
1 'polypeptide(L)'
;HCGKGELEEDDEDGEKVPEHIDLGPILSIKDQLEKDKDDESLRRWKEQLLGSVDLNSVGETLEPDVKIMSLSIQSPGRPDIFLPLPVEPSSGKGVWFTLKEGSPYKLKFTFSVSNNIVSGLRYTNTVWKTGIKVDSTKEMLGTFSPQPEPYAYVTPEETTPSGMFARGSYSAKTKFLDDDRKCYLQINYTFDIRREWPSSG
;
A
#
# COMPACT_ATOMS: atom_id res chain seq x y z
N HIS A 1 -15.79 -10.39 0.62
CA HIS A 1 -17.06 -9.66 0.36
C HIS A 1 -16.98 -8.36 1.15
N CYS A 2 -16.38 -7.31 0.57
CA CYS A 2 -16.42 -5.98 1.19
C CYS A 2 -17.74 -5.35 0.77
N GLY A 3 -18.65 -5.21 1.72
CA GLY A 3 -20.01 -4.73 1.48
C GLY A 3 -20.01 -3.32 0.90
N LYS A 4 -21.05 -3.04 0.11
CA LYS A 4 -21.52 -1.68 -0.19
C LYS A 4 -21.96 -1.04 1.13
N GLY A 5 -21.00 -0.58 1.92
CA GLY A 5 -21.18 0.36 3.01
C GLY A 5 -20.71 1.71 2.50
N GLU A 6 -21.56 2.71 2.67
CA GLU A 6 -21.33 4.11 2.35
C GLU A 6 -19.89 4.51 2.70
N LEU A 7 -19.22 5.14 1.74
CA LEU A 7 -17.97 5.85 1.98
C LEU A 7 -18.31 6.97 2.97
N GLU A 8 -18.22 6.69 4.26
CA GLU A 8 -18.07 7.73 5.27
C GLU A 8 -16.73 8.41 4.95
N GLU A 9 -16.85 9.52 4.22
CA GLU A 9 -15.88 10.60 4.08
C GLU A 9 -15.59 11.13 5.49
N ASP A 10 -14.72 10.42 6.20
CA ASP A 10 -13.96 10.98 7.32
C ASP A 10 -12.80 11.80 6.71
N ASP A 11 -13.17 12.76 5.86
CA ASP A 11 -12.30 13.78 5.25
C ASP A 11 -12.15 14.94 6.24
N GLU A 12 -11.40 14.71 7.32
CA GLU A 12 -10.69 15.77 8.03
C GLU A 12 -9.26 15.92 7.47
N ASP A 13 -9.19 16.20 6.16
CA ASP A 13 -8.10 16.98 5.60
C ASP A 13 -8.73 18.05 4.70
N GLY A 14 -8.54 19.33 5.05
CA GLY A 14 -8.71 20.46 4.14
C GLY A 14 -7.67 20.48 3.01
N GLU A 15 -7.30 19.32 2.48
CA GLU A 15 -6.45 19.17 1.32
C GLU A 15 -7.39 19.02 0.12
N LYS A 16 -7.49 20.08 -0.69
CA LYS A 16 -8.24 20.05 -1.95
C LYS A 16 -7.79 18.81 -2.72
N VAL A 17 -8.68 17.83 -2.89
CA VAL A 17 -8.48 16.72 -3.83
C VAL A 17 -8.03 17.38 -5.13
N PRO A 18 -6.85 17.06 -5.67
CA PRO A 18 -6.40 17.63 -6.93
C PRO A 18 -7.52 17.49 -7.95
N GLU A 19 -7.79 18.56 -8.70
CA GLU A 19 -8.78 18.56 -9.78
C GLU A 19 -8.67 17.26 -10.59
N HIS A 20 -9.82 16.64 -10.85
CA HIS A 20 -9.95 15.35 -11.53
C HIS A 20 -9.03 15.29 -12.75
N ILE A 21 -7.89 14.61 -12.63
CA ILE A 21 -7.08 14.27 -13.80
C ILE A 21 -7.94 13.28 -14.58
N ASP A 22 -8.35 13.66 -15.79
CA ASP A 22 -9.03 12.74 -16.69
C ASP A 22 -8.00 11.74 -17.22
N LEU A 23 -8.00 10.54 -16.65
CA LEU A 23 -7.11 9.44 -17.03
C LEU A 23 -7.58 8.75 -18.32
N GLY A 24 -8.75 9.14 -18.84
CA GLY A 24 -9.41 8.45 -19.93
C GLY A 24 -10.03 7.11 -19.49
N PRO A 25 -10.61 6.36 -20.44
CA PRO A 25 -11.23 5.08 -20.13
C PRO A 25 -10.18 4.03 -19.76
N ILE A 26 -10.50 3.20 -18.76
CA ILE A 26 -9.73 1.99 -18.45
C ILE A 26 -9.76 1.07 -19.66
N LEU A 27 -8.58 0.64 -20.11
CA LEU A 27 -8.41 -0.31 -21.21
C LEU A 27 -7.74 -1.59 -20.70
N SER A 28 -8.17 -2.73 -21.19
CA SER A 28 -7.49 -4.00 -20.93
C SER A 28 -6.09 -3.99 -21.57
N ILE A 29 -5.15 -4.77 -21.00
CA ILE A 29 -3.82 -4.94 -21.61
C ILE A 29 -3.94 -5.43 -23.05
N LYS A 30 -4.89 -6.33 -23.33
CA LYS A 30 -5.14 -6.87 -24.66
C LYS A 30 -5.59 -5.79 -25.65
N ASP A 31 -6.52 -4.93 -25.27
CA ASP A 31 -6.98 -3.82 -26.13
C ASP A 31 -5.85 -2.81 -26.38
N GLN A 32 -5.03 -2.55 -25.37
CA GLN A 32 -3.87 -1.68 -25.52
C GLN A 32 -2.85 -2.26 -26.51
N LEU A 33 -2.58 -3.56 -26.46
CA LEU A 33 -1.65 -4.21 -27.38
C LEU A 33 -2.19 -4.29 -28.81
N GLU A 34 -3.49 -4.57 -28.97
CA GLU A 34 -4.13 -4.66 -30.28
C GLU A 34 -4.15 -3.30 -31.01
N LYS A 35 -4.39 -2.20 -30.29
CA LYS A 35 -4.37 -0.84 -30.85
C LYS A 35 -3.03 -0.45 -31.47
N ASP A 36 -1.93 -0.91 -30.87
CA ASP A 36 -0.57 -0.50 -31.25
C ASP A 36 0.20 -1.59 -31.99
N LYS A 37 -0.50 -2.63 -32.48
CA LYS A 37 0.13 -3.81 -33.10
C LYS A 37 0.97 -3.51 -34.36
N ASP A 38 0.63 -2.43 -35.05
CA ASP A 38 1.26 -1.99 -36.28
C ASP A 38 2.37 -0.94 -36.04
N ASP A 39 2.58 -0.50 -34.79
CA ASP A 39 3.64 0.41 -34.40
C ASP A 39 4.77 -0.35 -33.67
N GLU A 40 5.87 -0.58 -34.39
CA GLU A 40 7.03 -1.31 -33.85
C GLU A 40 7.63 -0.63 -32.61
N SER A 41 7.66 0.70 -32.58
CA SER A 41 8.27 1.46 -31.48
C SER A 41 7.45 1.34 -30.19
N LEU A 42 6.12 1.46 -30.30
CA LEU A 42 5.21 1.28 -29.18
C LEU A 42 5.20 -0.15 -28.68
N ARG A 43 5.25 -1.14 -29.59
CA ARG A 43 5.33 -2.54 -29.20
C ARG A 43 6.57 -2.85 -28.38
N ARG A 44 7.75 -2.43 -28.84
CA ARG A 44 8.99 -2.67 -28.08
C ARG A 44 9.00 -1.94 -26.75
N TRP A 45 8.45 -0.74 -26.69
CA TRP A 45 8.30 -0.01 -25.43
C TRP A 45 7.36 -0.74 -24.45
N LYS A 46 6.22 -1.26 -24.93
CA LYS A 46 5.30 -2.05 -24.08
C LYS A 46 5.89 -3.37 -23.62
N GLU A 47 6.63 -4.06 -24.49
CA GLU A 47 7.36 -5.29 -24.13
C GLU A 47 8.37 -5.02 -23.01
N GLN A 48 9.05 -3.87 -23.02
CA GLN A 48 9.96 -3.48 -21.93
C GLN A 48 9.23 -3.19 -20.61
N LEU A 49 8.04 -2.58 -20.66
CA LEU A 49 7.28 -2.23 -19.45
C LEU A 49 6.51 -3.41 -18.85
N LEU A 50 5.83 -4.18 -19.70
CA LEU A 50 5.02 -5.32 -19.30
C LEU A 50 5.89 -6.54 -19.02
N GLY A 51 7.11 -6.58 -19.53
CA GLY A 51 7.99 -7.74 -19.39
C GLY A 51 7.34 -8.99 -20.00
N SER A 52 7.39 -10.11 -19.28
CA SER A 52 6.79 -11.39 -19.69
C SER A 52 5.38 -11.59 -19.15
N VAL A 53 4.51 -10.57 -19.27
CA VAL A 53 3.08 -10.72 -18.95
C VAL A 53 2.50 -11.84 -19.83
N ASP A 54 1.99 -12.90 -19.20
CA ASP A 54 1.28 -13.95 -19.92
C ASP A 54 -0.12 -13.45 -20.33
N LEU A 55 -0.26 -13.08 -21.60
CA LEU A 55 -1.50 -12.59 -22.19
C LEU A 55 -2.64 -13.62 -22.14
N ASN A 56 -2.36 -14.90 -21.90
CA ASN A 56 -3.40 -15.91 -21.68
C ASN A 56 -3.95 -15.86 -20.24
N SER A 57 -3.13 -15.39 -19.29
CA SER A 57 -3.50 -15.21 -17.88
C SER A 57 -4.20 -13.87 -17.62
N VAL A 58 -3.90 -12.87 -18.44
CA VAL A 58 -4.46 -11.52 -18.39
C VAL A 58 -5.62 -11.45 -19.38
N GLY A 59 -6.81 -11.80 -18.92
CA GLY A 59 -8.03 -11.79 -19.76
C GLY A 59 -8.48 -10.38 -20.16
N GLU A 60 -9.72 -10.27 -20.64
CA GLU A 60 -10.38 -8.99 -20.97
C GLU A 60 -10.87 -8.23 -19.72
N THR A 61 -10.36 -8.61 -18.53
CA THR A 61 -10.76 -8.00 -17.26
C THR A 61 -10.18 -6.59 -17.18
N LEU A 62 -11.06 -5.59 -17.23
CA LEU A 62 -10.67 -4.18 -17.16
C LEU A 62 -10.11 -3.81 -15.77
N GLU A 63 -10.66 -4.39 -14.72
CA GLU A 63 -10.27 -4.02 -13.36
C GLU A 63 -8.99 -4.74 -12.92
N PRO A 64 -7.93 -4.02 -12.54
CA PRO A 64 -6.79 -4.61 -11.86
C PRO A 64 -7.20 -5.23 -10.52
N ASP A 65 -6.45 -6.24 -10.09
CA ASP A 65 -6.56 -6.79 -8.74
C ASP A 65 -5.19 -6.77 -8.06
N VAL A 66 -5.16 -6.21 -6.85
CA VAL A 66 -3.95 -6.08 -6.04
C VAL A 66 -4.19 -6.74 -4.70
N LYS A 67 -3.36 -7.74 -4.37
CA LYS A 67 -3.40 -8.41 -3.08
C LYS A 67 -2.19 -7.99 -2.26
N ILE A 68 -2.43 -7.17 -1.24
CA ILE A 68 -1.40 -6.80 -0.26
C ILE A 68 -1.15 -8.01 0.66
N MET A 69 0.05 -8.59 0.58
CA MET A 69 0.40 -9.85 1.23
C MET A 69 1.07 -9.65 2.59
N SER A 70 1.89 -8.60 2.75
CA SER A 70 2.55 -8.32 4.03
C SER A 70 3.07 -6.89 4.13
N LEU A 71 3.21 -6.44 5.37
CA LEU A 71 3.99 -5.26 5.76
C LEU A 71 5.15 -5.74 6.63
N SER A 72 6.38 -5.31 6.31
CA SER A 72 7.55 -5.51 7.17
C SER A 72 8.10 -4.16 7.63
N ILE A 73 8.45 -4.04 8.90
CA ILE A 73 9.11 -2.85 9.46
C ILE A 73 10.58 -3.22 9.64
N GLN A 74 11.43 -2.56 8.86
CA GLN A 74 12.85 -2.82 8.81
C GLN A 74 13.58 -1.76 9.64
N SER A 75 14.32 -2.19 10.65
CA SER A 75 15.17 -1.30 11.46
C SER A 75 16.58 -1.88 11.54
N PRO A 76 17.63 -1.05 11.40
CA PRO A 76 19.02 -1.51 11.44
C PRO A 76 19.35 -2.30 12.72
N GLY A 77 20.13 -3.37 12.56
CA GLY A 77 20.66 -4.15 13.68
C GLY A 77 19.68 -5.10 14.36
N ARG A 78 18.50 -5.35 13.77
CA ARG A 78 17.54 -6.33 14.27
C ARG A 78 16.78 -7.04 13.14
N PRO A 79 16.16 -8.20 13.40
CA PRO A 79 15.21 -8.79 12.47
C PRO A 79 14.01 -7.87 12.23
N ASP A 80 13.50 -7.93 11.00
CA ASP A 80 12.30 -7.21 10.57
C ASP A 80 11.09 -7.63 11.42
N ILE A 81 10.25 -6.67 11.76
CA ILE A 81 8.92 -6.96 12.30
C ILE A 81 8.02 -7.28 11.11
N PHE A 82 7.60 -8.54 10.98
CA PHE A 82 6.80 -9.02 9.85
C PHE A 82 5.33 -9.14 10.22
N LEU A 83 4.45 -8.56 9.40
CA LEU A 83 3.00 -8.58 9.56
C LEU A 83 2.36 -9.15 8.26
N PRO A 84 1.81 -10.38 8.29
CA PRO A 84 1.06 -10.90 7.16
C PRO A 84 -0.26 -10.13 6.99
N LEU A 85 -0.65 -9.85 5.74
CA LEU A 85 -1.86 -9.11 5.40
C LEU A 85 -2.72 -9.90 4.38
N PRO A 86 -4.06 -9.76 4.43
CA PRO A 86 -4.81 -9.14 5.52
C PRO A 86 -4.70 -9.99 6.81
N VAL A 87 -4.71 -9.34 7.98
CA VAL A 87 -4.71 -10.06 9.26
C VAL A 87 -6.04 -10.77 9.44
N GLU A 88 -6.03 -12.04 9.85
CA GLU A 88 -7.26 -12.75 10.19
C GLU A 88 -8.01 -12.03 11.33
N PRO A 89 -9.35 -11.93 11.31
CA PRO A 89 -10.15 -11.30 12.37
C PRO A 89 -10.05 -11.98 13.75
N SER A 90 -9.19 -12.97 13.93
CA SER A 90 -9.08 -13.80 15.11
C SER A 90 -8.36 -13.09 16.26
N SER A 91 -9.18 -12.45 17.10
CA SER A 91 -9.00 -12.31 18.55
C SER A 91 -7.79 -11.51 19.05
N GLY A 92 -7.85 -10.19 18.95
CA GLY A 92 -7.05 -9.35 19.83
C GLY A 92 -7.28 -7.86 19.62
N LYS A 93 -7.99 -7.21 20.55
CA LYS A 93 -7.89 -5.75 20.77
C LYS A 93 -6.52 -5.41 21.36
N GLY A 94 -5.45 -5.84 20.69
CA GLY A 94 -4.08 -5.82 21.19
C GLY A 94 -3.17 -5.02 20.27
N VAL A 95 -2.04 -4.58 20.82
CA VAL A 95 -0.95 -3.92 20.12
C VAL A 95 -0.37 -4.90 19.08
N TRP A 96 -0.34 -4.51 17.80
CA TRP A 96 0.17 -5.35 16.70
C TRP A 96 1.70 -5.45 16.74
N PHE A 97 2.37 -4.36 17.08
CA PHE A 97 3.82 -4.31 17.21
C PHE A 97 4.27 -3.17 18.12
N THR A 98 5.54 -3.20 18.52
CA THR A 98 6.15 -2.17 19.36
C THR A 98 7.45 -1.70 18.72
N LEU A 99 7.58 -0.38 18.60
CA LEU A 99 8.77 0.29 18.10
C LEU A 99 9.56 0.93 19.24
N LYS A 100 10.88 0.99 19.08
CA LYS A 100 11.74 1.82 19.93
C LYS A 100 11.69 3.27 19.46
N GLU A 101 11.66 4.19 20.40
CA GLU A 101 11.69 5.63 20.16
C GLU A 101 13.02 6.08 19.51
N GLY A 102 12.99 7.09 18.65
CA GLY A 102 14.19 7.64 17.99
C GLY A 102 14.94 6.64 17.10
N SER A 103 14.27 5.58 16.62
CA SER A 103 14.89 4.54 15.81
C SER A 103 14.54 4.73 14.33
N PRO A 104 15.53 4.61 13.42
CA PRO A 104 15.25 4.64 11.99
C PRO A 104 14.49 3.38 11.57
N TYR A 105 13.56 3.54 10.63
CA TYR A 105 12.82 2.44 10.04
C TYR A 105 12.48 2.69 8.57
N LYS A 106 12.23 1.59 7.85
CA LYS A 106 11.60 1.58 6.53
C LYS A 106 10.43 0.61 6.56
N LEU A 107 9.37 0.93 5.83
CA LEU A 107 8.29 -0.01 5.58
C LEU A 107 8.56 -0.74 4.27
N LYS A 108 8.42 -2.05 4.28
CA LYS A 108 8.46 -2.89 3.10
C LYS A 108 7.10 -3.53 2.87
N PHE A 109 6.44 -3.17 1.78
CA PHE A 109 5.21 -3.80 1.34
C PHE A 109 5.52 -4.92 0.36
N THR A 110 4.80 -6.03 0.47
CA THR A 110 4.82 -7.11 -0.52
C THR A 110 3.41 -7.34 -1.01
N PHE A 111 3.22 -7.35 -2.33
CA PHE A 111 1.90 -7.45 -2.94
C PHE A 111 1.97 -8.10 -4.33
N SER A 112 0.90 -8.77 -4.74
CA SER A 112 0.75 -9.30 -6.10
C SER A 112 -0.22 -8.46 -6.91
N VAL A 113 -0.01 -8.38 -8.22
CA VAL A 113 -0.89 -7.71 -9.17
C VAL A 113 -1.35 -8.71 -10.22
N SER A 114 -2.65 -8.71 -10.52
CA SER A 114 -3.27 -9.58 -11.51
C SER A 114 -4.34 -8.84 -12.32
N ASN A 115 -4.84 -9.49 -13.37
CA ASN A 115 -5.90 -9.03 -14.28
C ASN A 115 -5.56 -7.85 -15.20
N ASN A 116 -5.04 -6.74 -14.67
CA ASN A 116 -4.68 -5.56 -15.47
C ASN A 116 -3.57 -4.77 -14.79
N ILE A 117 -3.05 -3.75 -15.47
CA ILE A 117 -2.11 -2.78 -14.90
C ILE A 117 -2.84 -1.99 -13.80
N VAL A 118 -2.21 -1.87 -12.63
CA VAL A 118 -2.65 -0.93 -11.60
C VAL A 118 -1.87 0.37 -11.77
N SER A 119 -2.58 1.47 -12.03
CA SER A 119 -1.99 2.80 -12.24
C SER A 119 -2.09 3.63 -10.97
N GLY A 120 -0.95 4.19 -10.53
CA GLY A 120 -0.91 5.08 -9.38
C GLY A 120 -1.32 4.43 -8.06
N LEU A 121 -0.90 3.18 -7.84
CA LEU A 121 -1.07 2.53 -6.55
C LEU A 121 -0.43 3.39 -5.46
N ARG A 122 -1.22 3.72 -4.45
CA ARG A 122 -0.91 4.68 -3.40
C ARG A 122 -1.17 4.07 -2.04
N TYR A 123 -0.22 4.27 -1.15
CA TYR A 123 -0.33 3.96 0.26
C TYR A 123 -0.72 5.23 1.02
N THR A 124 -1.71 5.13 1.89
CA THR A 124 -2.00 6.18 2.86
C THR A 124 -2.00 5.62 4.27
N ASN A 125 -1.49 6.40 5.22
CA ASN A 125 -1.44 6.04 6.61
C ASN A 125 -1.69 7.25 7.49
N THR A 126 -2.75 7.18 8.27
CA THR A 126 -3.03 8.19 9.28
C THR A 126 -2.77 7.59 10.65
N VAL A 127 -2.10 8.33 11.52
CA VAL A 127 -1.71 7.88 12.86
C VAL A 127 -2.30 8.82 13.90
N TRP A 128 -2.86 8.24 14.95
CA TRP A 128 -3.42 8.95 16.10
C TRP A 128 -2.76 8.53 17.40
N LYS A 129 -2.64 9.48 18.32
CA LYS A 129 -2.23 9.26 19.70
C LYS A 129 -3.31 9.81 20.63
N THR A 130 -3.89 8.96 21.46
CA THR A 130 -4.98 9.36 22.38
C THR A 130 -6.15 10.04 21.65
N GLY A 131 -6.49 9.54 20.45
CA GLY A 131 -7.57 10.08 19.62
C GLY A 131 -7.22 11.33 18.80
N ILE A 132 -6.04 11.92 18.98
CA ILE A 132 -5.58 13.09 18.22
C ILE A 132 -4.73 12.63 17.03
N LYS A 133 -5.03 13.11 15.81
CA LYS A 133 -4.22 12.87 14.61
C LYS A 133 -2.84 13.50 14.80
N VAL A 134 -1.79 12.70 14.73
CA VAL A 134 -0.39 13.14 14.95
C VAL A 134 0.48 12.98 13.72
N ASP A 135 0.08 12.14 12.77
CA ASP A 135 0.76 11.98 11.49
C ASP A 135 -0.22 11.58 10.38
N SER A 136 0.11 11.95 9.14
CA SER A 136 -0.64 11.58 7.95
C SER A 136 0.29 11.51 6.74
N THR A 137 0.54 10.29 6.28
CA THR A 137 1.43 9.99 5.17
C THR A 137 0.63 9.54 3.94
N LYS A 138 1.00 10.06 2.76
CA LYS A 138 0.47 9.66 1.45
C LYS A 138 1.66 9.40 0.52
N GLU A 139 1.89 8.14 0.15
CA GLU A 139 3.03 7.71 -0.66
C GLU A 139 2.56 7.10 -1.98
N MET A 140 3.05 7.62 -3.11
CA MET A 140 2.83 7.05 -4.43
C MET A 140 3.79 5.88 -4.66
N LEU A 141 3.27 4.65 -4.68
CA LEU A 141 4.09 3.45 -4.89
C LEU A 141 4.44 3.28 -6.37
N GLY A 142 3.52 3.66 -7.27
CA GLY A 142 3.73 3.70 -8.71
C GLY A 142 2.71 2.88 -9.51
N THR A 143 3.12 2.51 -10.73
CA THR A 143 2.32 1.71 -11.66
C THR A 143 2.93 0.32 -11.77
N PHE A 144 2.09 -0.71 -11.70
CA PHE A 144 2.55 -2.11 -11.66
C PHE A 144 1.76 -2.95 -12.67
N SER A 145 2.48 -3.75 -13.45
CA SER A 145 1.89 -4.73 -14.38
C SER A 145 1.52 -6.01 -13.63
N PRO A 146 0.62 -6.84 -14.18
CA PRO A 146 0.36 -8.15 -13.61
C PRO A 146 1.55 -9.09 -13.87
N GLN A 147 1.99 -9.82 -12.85
CA GLN A 147 3.06 -10.82 -12.98
C GLN A 147 2.92 -11.93 -11.91
N PRO A 148 3.48 -13.13 -12.14
CA PRO A 148 3.43 -14.22 -11.16
C PRO A 148 4.16 -13.89 -9.85
N GLU A 149 5.30 -13.22 -9.93
CA GLU A 149 6.14 -12.90 -8.78
C GLU A 149 5.61 -11.66 -8.01
N PRO A 150 5.49 -11.72 -6.68
CA PRO A 150 5.10 -10.54 -5.89
C PRO A 150 6.09 -9.39 -6.01
N TYR A 151 5.57 -8.17 -6.07
CA TYR A 151 6.36 -6.95 -5.95
C TYR A 151 6.78 -6.72 -4.51
N ALA A 152 7.93 -6.06 -4.35
CA ALA A 152 8.40 -5.52 -3.08
C ALA A 152 8.69 -4.02 -3.24
N TYR A 153 8.02 -3.19 -2.44
CA TYR A 153 8.26 -1.76 -2.38
C TYR A 153 8.79 -1.40 -1.00
N VAL A 154 9.85 -0.58 -0.93
CA VAL A 154 10.43 -0.10 0.32
C VAL A 154 10.29 1.42 0.37
N THR A 155 9.66 1.94 1.42
CA THR A 155 9.50 3.38 1.62
C THR A 155 10.84 4.06 1.90
N PRO A 156 10.91 5.39 1.74
CA PRO A 156 11.97 6.19 2.33
C PRO A 156 12.16 5.89 3.82
N GLU A 157 13.37 6.14 4.32
CA GLU A 157 13.68 5.97 5.74
C GLU A 157 13.02 7.08 6.56
N GLU A 158 12.38 6.68 7.65
CA GLU A 158 11.81 7.58 8.64
C GLU A 158 12.40 7.28 10.02
N THR A 159 12.11 8.13 11.02
CA THR A 159 12.55 7.95 12.40
C THR A 159 11.37 8.05 13.34
N THR A 160 11.21 7.08 14.23
CA THR A 160 10.14 7.12 15.23
C THR A 160 10.29 8.33 16.16
N PRO A 161 9.20 8.96 16.61
CA PRO A 161 9.27 10.08 17.53
C PRO A 161 9.92 9.65 18.85
N SER A 162 10.53 10.60 19.56
CA SER A 162 11.25 10.36 20.81
C SER A 162 10.85 11.31 21.93
N GLY A 163 11.10 10.89 23.16
CA GLY A 163 10.78 11.64 24.37
C GLY A 163 9.61 11.05 25.15
N MET A 164 9.46 11.50 26.40
CA MET A 164 8.42 10.99 27.31
C MET A 164 7.01 11.13 26.74
N PHE A 165 6.75 12.19 25.99
CA PHE A 165 5.44 12.44 25.37
C PHE A 165 5.22 11.68 24.06
N ALA A 166 6.27 11.17 23.41
CA ALA A 166 6.15 10.31 22.24
C ALA A 166 5.85 8.86 22.63
N ARG A 167 6.36 8.40 23.77
CA ARG A 167 6.09 7.04 24.23
C ARG A 167 4.60 6.82 24.51
N GLY A 168 4.13 5.59 24.29
CA GLY A 168 2.76 5.16 24.52
C GLY A 168 2.13 4.46 23.30
N SER A 169 0.81 4.28 23.37
CA SER A 169 0.03 3.58 22.34
C SER A 169 -0.50 4.54 21.28
N TYR A 170 -0.49 4.04 20.06
CA TYR A 170 -0.94 4.69 18.85
C TYR A 170 -1.98 3.80 18.16
N SER A 171 -2.90 4.43 17.44
CA SER A 171 -3.74 3.76 16.45
C SER A 171 -3.39 4.29 15.07
N ALA A 172 -3.50 3.44 14.06
CA ALA A 172 -3.27 3.83 12.68
C ALA A 172 -4.30 3.19 11.76
N LYS A 173 -4.57 3.89 10.65
CA LYS A 173 -5.46 3.48 9.56
C LYS A 173 -4.65 3.54 8.29
N THR A 174 -4.42 2.37 7.70
CA THR A 174 -3.72 2.23 6.43
C THR A 174 -4.72 1.91 5.33
N LYS A 175 -4.55 2.54 4.16
CA LYS A 175 -5.29 2.20 2.93
C LYS A 175 -4.35 2.05 1.73
N PHE A 176 -4.73 1.18 0.80
CA PHE A 176 -4.12 1.04 -0.52
C PHE A 176 -5.18 1.30 -1.58
N LEU A 177 -4.92 2.28 -2.45
CA LEU A 177 -5.86 2.74 -3.46
C LEU A 177 -5.10 3.12 -4.74
N ASP A 178 -5.75 2.99 -5.90
CA ASP A 178 -5.20 3.44 -7.18
C ASP A 178 -5.83 4.76 -7.63
N ASP A 179 -5.41 5.24 -8.81
CA ASP A 179 -5.93 6.48 -9.38
C ASP A 179 -7.41 6.37 -9.81
N ASP A 180 -7.91 5.16 -10.05
CA ASP A 180 -9.34 4.85 -10.31
C ASP A 180 -10.17 4.78 -9.02
N ARG A 181 -9.57 5.08 -7.86
CA ARG A 181 -10.16 5.04 -6.51
C ARG A 181 -10.59 3.65 -6.05
N LYS A 182 -10.10 2.58 -6.66
CA LYS A 182 -10.32 1.21 -6.19
C LYS A 182 -9.50 0.99 -4.92
N CYS A 183 -10.18 0.63 -3.84
CA CYS A 183 -9.53 0.29 -2.56
C CYS A 183 -9.21 -1.21 -2.52
N TYR A 184 -7.93 -1.56 -2.35
CA TYR A 184 -7.46 -2.94 -2.33
C TYR A 184 -7.31 -3.50 -0.92
N LEU A 185 -6.95 -2.65 0.03
CA LEU A 185 -6.86 -3.00 1.44
C LEU A 185 -7.10 -1.76 2.29
N GLN A 186 -7.91 -1.92 3.33
CA GLN A 186 -8.04 -0.96 4.42
C GLN A 186 -7.96 -1.70 5.74
N ILE A 187 -7.01 -1.32 6.60
CA ILE A 187 -6.81 -1.93 7.91
C ILE A 187 -6.63 -0.86 8.99
N ASN A 188 -7.15 -1.16 10.17
CA ASN A 188 -6.89 -0.40 11.38
C ASN A 188 -6.05 -1.27 12.30
N TYR A 189 -4.99 -0.69 12.87
CA TYR A 189 -4.11 -1.38 13.81
C TYR A 189 -3.66 -0.46 14.92
N THR A 190 -3.12 -1.04 15.99
CA THR A 190 -2.50 -0.29 17.08
C THR A 190 -1.06 -0.72 17.25
N PHE A 191 -0.21 0.20 17.66
CA PHE A 191 1.19 -0.07 17.94
C PHE A 191 1.67 0.78 19.11
N ASP A 192 2.76 0.35 19.76
CA ASP A 192 3.37 1.10 20.85
C ASP A 192 4.71 1.70 20.42
N ILE A 193 5.03 2.88 20.95
CA ILE A 193 6.40 3.41 20.96
C ILE A 193 6.93 3.36 22.39
N ARG A 194 8.08 2.71 22.58
CA ARG A 194 8.72 2.50 23.88
C ARG A 194 10.17 2.96 23.87
N ARG A 195 10.75 3.09 25.07
CA ARG A 195 12.17 3.48 25.23
C ARG A 195 13.13 2.46 24.63
N GLU A 196 12.80 1.19 24.77
CA GLU A 196 13.60 0.09 24.24
C GLU A 196 12.71 -0.83 23.41
N TRP A 197 13.36 -1.57 22.51
CA TRP A 197 12.72 -2.64 21.77
C TRP A 197 12.18 -3.73 22.71
N PRO A 198 11.13 -4.47 22.31
CA PRO A 198 10.71 -5.66 23.04
C PRO A 198 11.88 -6.64 23.17
N SER A 199 12.08 -7.17 24.38
CA SER A 199 13.04 -8.24 24.61
C SER A 199 12.72 -9.41 23.67
N SER A 200 13.72 -9.89 22.94
CA SER A 200 13.62 -11.17 22.24
C SER A 200 13.51 -12.25 23.32
N GLY A 201 12.30 -12.76 23.55
CA GLY A 201 12.10 -13.96 24.37
C GLY A 201 12.63 -15.18 23.66
#